data_AF-A0A7X0DFI9-F1
#
_entry.id   AF-A0A7X0DFI9-F1
#
_cell.length_a   1.000
_cell.length_b   1.000
_cell.length_c   1.000
_cell.angle_alpha   90.00
_cell.angle_beta   90.00
_cell.angle_gamma   90.00
#
_symmetry.space_group_name_H-M   'P 1'
#
loop_
_entity.id
_entity.type
_entity.pdbx_description
1 polymer ?
#
loop_
_entity_poly.entity_id
_entity_poly.type
_entity_poly.pdbx_seq_one_letter_code
_entity_poly.pdbx_strand_id
1 'polypeptide(L)'
;MLSGHADPTAASAAAARILNAMAQPFTLNGEDLFVGASIGVSLCPDDGRDGVTLLKNAAAAMYRAKQSVRNALGFYSASLTKQASYLLQLGTSLRRALEREEFVLVYQPQVHVSSGESSAWRR
;
A
#
# COMPACT_ATOMS: atom_id res chain seq x y z
N MET A 1 23.47 28.43 -11.91
CA MET A 1 22.04 28.12 -11.65
C MET A 1 21.90 26.61 -11.50
N LEU A 2 22.07 26.09 -10.28
CA LEU A 2 21.77 24.69 -9.94
C LEU A 2 20.38 24.69 -9.31
N SER A 3 19.36 24.50 -10.16
CA SER A 3 17.97 24.42 -9.73
C SER A 3 17.81 23.19 -8.84
N GLY A 4 17.44 23.38 -7.56
CA GLY A 4 17.30 22.32 -6.54
C GLY A 4 16.18 21.31 -6.83
N HIS A 5 16.37 20.51 -7.87
CA HIS A 5 15.52 19.37 -8.18
C HIS A 5 15.93 18.20 -7.29
N ALA A 6 14.95 17.57 -6.64
CA ALA A 6 15.20 16.36 -5.88
C ALA A 6 15.57 15.22 -6.85
N ASP A 7 16.76 14.67 -6.71
CA ASP A 7 17.22 13.54 -7.53
C ASP A 7 16.59 12.22 -7.04
N PRO A 8 15.82 11.51 -7.87
CA PRO A 8 15.26 10.20 -7.54
C PRO A 8 16.32 9.19 -7.08
N THR A 9 17.52 9.26 -7.66
CA THR A 9 18.62 8.33 -7.36
C THR A 9 19.14 8.55 -5.95
N ALA A 10 19.43 9.80 -5.58
CA ALA A 10 19.82 10.17 -4.23
C ALA A 10 18.74 9.80 -3.19
N ALA A 11 17.46 10.04 -3.51
CA ALA A 11 16.35 9.66 -2.64
C ALA A 11 16.24 8.14 -2.44
N SER A 12 16.43 7.37 -3.51
CA SER A 12 16.47 5.90 -3.47
C SER A 12 17.63 5.40 -2.61
N ALA A 13 18.83 5.97 -2.79
CA ALA A 13 20.01 5.61 -2.00
C ALA A 13 19.83 5.90 -0.51
N ALA A 14 19.23 7.04 -0.16
CA ALA A 14 18.91 7.37 1.23
C ALA A 14 17.88 6.40 1.83
N ALA A 15 16.82 6.07 1.09
CA ALA A 15 15.81 5.12 1.52
C ALA A 15 16.40 3.71 1.71
N ALA A 16 17.26 3.25 0.79
CA ALA A 16 17.95 1.97 0.90
C ALA A 16 18.82 1.89 2.16
N ARG A 17 19.54 2.97 2.52
CA ARG A 17 20.31 3.04 3.76
C ARG A 17 19.43 2.88 5.01
N ILE A 18 18.27 3.52 5.03
CA ILE A 18 17.31 3.39 6.14
C ILE A 18 16.75 1.98 6.22
N LEU A 19 16.32 1.40 5.10
CA LEU A 19 15.80 0.03 5.05
C LEU A 19 16.85 -0.99 5.52
N ASN A 20 18.11 -0.83 5.12
CA ASN A 20 19.20 -1.70 5.56
C ASN A 20 19.49 -1.58 7.06
N ALA A 21 19.40 -0.37 7.63
CA ALA A 21 19.54 -0.17 9.07
C ALA A 21 18.38 -0.80 9.84
N MET A 22 17.15 -0.66 9.33
CA MET A 22 15.94 -1.24 9.91
C MET A 22 15.88 -2.77 9.81
N ALA A 23 16.59 -3.37 8.85
CA ALA A 23 16.65 -4.81 8.66
C ALA A 23 17.55 -5.53 9.67
N GLN A 24 18.40 -4.80 10.41
CA GLN A 24 19.17 -5.38 11.50
C GLN A 24 18.25 -5.69 12.69
N PRO A 25 18.48 -6.81 13.42
CA PRO A 25 17.71 -7.12 14.61
C PRO A 25 17.94 -6.06 15.70
N PHE A 26 16.87 -5.73 16.41
CA PHE A 26 16.93 -4.87 17.57
C PHE A 26 16.94 -5.74 18.82
N THR A 27 18.00 -5.66 19.62
CA THR A 27 18.04 -6.36 20.91
C THR A 27 17.23 -5.57 21.93
N LEU A 28 16.12 -6.15 22.37
CA LEU A 28 15.25 -5.59 23.41
C LEU A 28 15.09 -6.64 24.52
N ASN A 29 15.47 -6.30 25.75
CA ASN A 29 15.42 -7.22 26.90
C ASN A 29 16.17 -8.55 26.70
N GLY A 30 17.21 -8.56 25.84
CA GLY A 30 17.98 -9.77 25.53
C GLY A 30 17.36 -10.66 24.45
N GLU A 31 16.23 -10.26 23.86
CA GLU A 31 15.62 -10.92 22.70
C GLU A 31 15.83 -10.11 21.43
N ASP A 32 16.03 -10.79 20.31
CA ASP A 32 16.18 -10.16 19.00
C ASP A 32 14.82 -9.93 18.33
N LEU A 33 14.50 -8.67 18.07
CA LEU A 33 13.29 -8.25 17.39
C LEU A 33 13.56 -7.88 15.93
N PHE A 34 12.84 -8.52 15.01
CA PHE A 34 12.90 -8.23 13.57
C PHE A 34 11.74 -7.33 13.15
N VAL A 35 12.05 -6.05 12.92
CA VAL A 35 11.10 -5.07 12.37
C VAL A 35 11.33 -4.88 10.88
N GLY A 36 10.27 -4.56 10.15
CA GLY A 36 10.35 -4.11 8.76
C GLY A 36 9.95 -2.65 8.67
N ALA A 37 10.49 -1.94 7.67
CA ALA A 37 10.06 -0.60 7.34
C ALA A 37 9.46 -0.54 5.94
N SER A 38 8.58 0.44 5.72
CA SER A 38 8.09 0.79 4.38
C SER A 38 8.27 2.29 4.21
N ILE A 39 8.88 2.71 3.11
CA ILE A 39 9.21 4.12 2.85
C ILE A 39 8.45 4.59 1.61
N GLY A 40 7.80 5.74 1.72
CA GLY A 40 7.20 6.45 0.60
C GLY A 40 7.99 7.70 0.24
N VAL A 41 8.25 7.92 -1.05
CA VAL A 41 9.00 9.07 -1.56
C VAL A 41 8.14 9.90 -2.50
N SER A 42 8.20 11.23 -2.35
CA SER A 42 7.69 12.21 -3.30
C SER A 42 8.77 13.24 -3.61
N LEU A 43 8.89 13.68 -4.85
CA LEU A 43 9.95 14.56 -5.35
C LEU A 43 9.38 15.93 -5.75
N CYS A 44 10.00 17.00 -5.25
CA CYS A 44 9.70 18.35 -5.72
C CYS A 44 10.53 18.65 -6.98
N PRO A 45 9.95 19.28 -8.02
CA PRO A 45 8.59 19.81 -8.10
C PRO A 45 7.54 18.86 -8.72
N ASP A 46 7.96 17.68 -9.19
CA ASP A 46 7.15 16.79 -10.03
C ASP A 46 5.94 16.22 -9.30
N ASP A 47 6.09 15.92 -8.02
CA ASP A 47 5.06 15.34 -7.15
C ASP A 47 4.38 16.39 -6.27
N GLY A 48 4.67 17.68 -6.46
CA GLY A 48 4.13 18.78 -5.67
C GLY A 48 5.13 19.92 -5.50
N ARG A 49 4.59 21.14 -5.41
CA ARG A 49 5.41 22.37 -5.20
C ARG A 49 5.32 22.92 -3.78
N ASP A 50 4.44 22.37 -2.96
CA ASP A 50 4.26 22.74 -1.55
C ASP A 50 4.42 21.52 -0.64
N GLY A 51 4.85 21.77 0.60
CA GLY A 51 5.14 20.70 1.56
C GLY A 51 3.92 19.86 1.94
N VAL A 52 2.71 20.44 1.92
CA VAL A 52 1.48 19.72 2.27
C VAL A 52 1.14 18.70 1.19
N THR A 53 1.21 19.09 -0.08
CA THR A 53 1.01 18.21 -1.23
C THR A 53 2.06 17.10 -1.27
N LEU A 54 3.35 17.44 -1.09
CA LEU A 54 4.43 16.45 -1.06
C LEU A 54 4.24 15.44 0.07
N LEU A 55 3.93 15.89 1.29
CA LEU A 55 3.71 14.99 2.43
C LEU A 55 2.53 14.03 2.18
N LYS A 56 1.42 14.56 1.62
CA LYS A 56 0.26 13.75 1.24
C LYS A 56 0.62 12.70 0.19
N ASN A 57 1.43 13.07 -0.79
CA ASN A 57 1.84 12.19 -1.88
C ASN A 57 2.85 11.13 -1.42
N ALA A 58 3.82 11.49 -0.58
CA ALA A 58 4.72 10.54 0.09
C ALA A 58 3.94 9.55 0.96
N ALA A 59 2.90 10.00 1.67
CA ALA A 59 2.05 9.11 2.47
C ALA A 59 1.27 8.11 1.59
N ALA A 60 0.76 8.54 0.43
CA ALA A 60 0.13 7.64 -0.54
C ALA A 60 1.11 6.59 -1.09
N ALA A 61 2.34 6.99 -1.41
CA ALA A 61 3.40 6.10 -1.85
C ALA A 61 3.79 5.09 -0.75
N MET A 62 3.92 5.55 0.49
CA MET A 62 4.20 4.71 1.66
C MET A 62 3.08 3.68 1.90
N TYR A 63 1.81 4.10 1.77
CA TYR A 63 0.68 3.20 1.95
C TYR A 63 0.72 2.05 0.94
N ARG A 64 1.05 2.34 -0.33
CA ARG A 64 1.27 1.29 -1.33
C ARG A 64 2.47 0.41 -0.99
N ALA A 65 3.57 1.00 -0.53
CA ALA A 65 4.75 0.25 -0.09
C ALA A 65 4.42 -0.70 1.09
N LYS A 66 3.47 -0.35 1.96
CA LYS A 66 2.97 -1.24 3.02
C LYS A 66 2.11 -2.41 2.51
N GLN A 67 1.51 -2.29 1.32
CA GLN A 67 0.74 -3.40 0.71
C GLN A 67 1.65 -4.44 0.04
N SER A 68 2.86 -4.04 -0.33
CA SER A 68 3.94 -4.97 -0.70
C SER A 68 4.59 -5.61 0.53
N VAL A 69 5.34 -6.70 0.32
CA VAL A 69 6.05 -7.46 1.36
C VAL A 69 6.92 -6.55 2.26
N ARG A 70 7.19 -6.97 3.50
CA ARG A 70 8.08 -6.26 4.46
C ARG A 70 9.36 -5.75 3.76
N ASN A 71 9.80 -4.55 4.13
CA ASN A 71 11.01 -3.88 3.63
C ASN A 71 10.88 -3.29 2.21
N ALA A 72 9.92 -2.37 2.02
CA ALA A 72 9.56 -1.86 0.69
C ALA A 72 9.75 -0.34 0.54
N LEU A 73 10.17 0.07 -0.66
CA LEU A 73 10.26 1.46 -1.10
C LEU A 73 9.21 1.71 -2.20
N GLY A 74 8.42 2.78 -2.06
CA GLY A 74 7.47 3.24 -3.05
C GLY A 74 7.72 4.68 -3.44
N PHE A 75 7.87 4.95 -4.74
CA PHE A 75 7.81 6.31 -5.27
C PHE A 75 6.37 6.69 -5.57
N TYR A 76 6.06 7.97 -5.39
CA TYR A 76 4.78 8.53 -5.76
C TYR A 76 4.57 8.46 -7.28
N SER A 77 3.30 8.34 -7.65
CA SER A 77 2.81 8.53 -9.01
C SER A 77 1.38 9.06 -8.92
N ALA A 78 0.93 9.85 -9.90
CA ALA A 78 -0.45 10.35 -9.88
C ALA A 78 -1.52 9.24 -9.84
N SER A 79 -1.19 8.05 -10.37
CA SER A 79 -2.06 6.86 -10.28
C SER A 79 -2.23 6.35 -8.84
N LEU A 80 -1.24 6.55 -7.97
CA LEU A 80 -1.29 6.18 -6.56
C LEU A 80 -2.32 6.99 -5.77
N THR A 81 -2.42 8.29 -6.00
CA THR A 81 -3.46 9.10 -5.33
C THR A 81 -4.85 8.63 -5.71
N LYS A 82 -5.07 8.29 -7.00
CA LYS A 82 -6.37 7.80 -7.48
C LYS A 82 -6.73 6.47 -6.82
N GLN A 83 -5.80 5.51 -6.78
CA GLN A 83 -6.01 4.22 -6.13
C GLN A 83 -6.22 4.36 -4.62
N ALA A 84 -5.43 5.19 -3.93
CA ALA A 84 -5.59 5.45 -2.50
C ALA A 84 -6.96 6.08 -2.19
N SER A 85 -7.39 7.04 -3.00
CA SER A 85 -8.71 7.68 -2.86
C SER A 85 -9.84 6.68 -3.08
N TYR A 86 -9.73 5.83 -4.10
CA TYR A 86 -10.70 4.77 -4.38
C TYR A 86 -10.79 3.76 -3.22
N LEU A 87 -9.66 3.28 -2.70
CA LEU A 87 -9.66 2.33 -1.57
C LEU A 87 -10.25 2.94 -0.29
N LEU A 88 -9.99 4.23 -0.02
CA LEU A 88 -10.59 4.93 1.10
C LEU A 88 -12.12 5.05 0.96
N GLN A 89 -12.58 5.41 -0.25
CA GLN A 89 -14.01 5.46 -0.56
C GLN A 89 -14.66 4.08 -0.43
N LEU A 90 -14.04 3.04 -1.01
CA LEU A 90 -14.51 1.67 -0.93
C LEU A 90 -14.58 1.19 0.52
N GLY A 91 -13.53 1.41 1.32
CA GLY A 91 -13.53 1.04 2.74
C GLY A 91 -14.62 1.76 3.55
N THR A 92 -14.86 3.04 3.25
CA THR A 92 -15.96 3.80 3.87
C THR A 92 -17.32 3.23 3.46
N SER A 93 -17.51 2.94 2.18
CA SER A 93 -18.74 2.35 1.66
C SER A 93 -18.99 0.94 2.22
N LEU A 94 -17.98 0.09 2.30
CA LEU A 94 -18.10 -1.26 2.87
C LEU A 94 -18.46 -1.22 4.36
N ARG A 95 -17.88 -0.29 5.14
CA ARG A 95 -18.24 -0.11 6.55
C ARG A 95 -19.70 0.30 6.71
N ARG A 96 -20.16 1.25 5.89
CA ARG A 96 -21.58 1.67 5.86
C ARG A 96 -22.50 0.56 5.40
N ALA A 97 -22.12 -0.19 4.37
CA ALA A 97 -22.89 -1.33 3.86
C ALA A 97 -23.05 -2.42 4.93
N LEU A 98 -22.01 -2.64 5.75
CA LEU A 98 -22.08 -3.54 6.89
C LEU A 98 -23.07 -3.05 7.95
N GLU A 99 -22.99 -1.76 8.33
CA GLU A 99 -23.91 -1.13 9.29
C GLU A 99 -25.37 -1.13 8.81
N ARG A 100 -25.59 -1.14 7.50
CA ARG A 100 -26.90 -1.09 6.85
C ARG A 100 -27.41 -2.45 6.37
N GLU A 101 -26.69 -3.53 6.67
CA GLU A 101 -27.04 -4.90 6.25
C GLU A 101 -27.21 -5.03 4.72
N GLU A 102 -26.42 -4.29 3.94
CA GLU A 102 -26.50 -4.26 2.47
C GLU A 102 -25.74 -5.44 1.80
N PHE A 103 -25.16 -6.36 2.59
CA PHE A 103 -24.50 -7.57 2.07
C PHE A 103 -25.50 -8.71 1.87
N VAL A 104 -25.47 -9.32 0.69
CA VAL A 104 -26.28 -10.51 0.37
C VAL A 104 -25.38 -11.70 0.08
N LEU A 105 -25.79 -12.86 0.57
CA LEU A 105 -25.10 -14.12 0.29
C LEU A 105 -25.56 -14.67 -1.06
N VAL A 106 -24.62 -14.85 -1.97
CA VAL A 106 -24.86 -15.41 -3.31
C VAL A 106 -24.24 -16.79 -3.36
N TYR A 107 -25.01 -17.81 -3.76
CA TYR A 107 -24.53 -19.17 -3.92
C TYR A 107 -24.32 -19.51 -5.39
N GLN A 108 -23.16 -20.07 -5.72
CA GLN A 108 -22.88 -20.57 -7.07
C GLN A 108 -22.98 -22.11 -7.09
N PRO A 109 -23.85 -22.69 -7.93
CA PRO A 109 -23.94 -24.14 -8.06
C PRO A 109 -22.69 -24.68 -8.76
N GLN A 110 -22.07 -25.71 -8.18
CA GLN A 110 -21.02 -26.48 -8.84
C GLN A 110 -21.67 -27.67 -9.54
N VAL A 111 -21.53 -27.72 -10.87
CA VAL A 111 -22.09 -28.79 -11.72
C VAL A 111 -20.99 -29.67 -12.28
N HIS A 112 -21.20 -30.99 -12.28
CA HIS A 112 -20.34 -31.92 -13.01
C HIS A 112 -20.62 -31.84 -14.50
N VAL A 113 -19.61 -31.44 -15.28
CA VAL A 113 -19.71 -31.23 -16.73
C VAL A 113 -20.13 -32.49 -17.50
N SER A 114 -19.81 -33.69 -16.97
CA SER A 114 -20.12 -34.97 -17.61
C SER A 114 -21.53 -35.51 -17.34
N SER A 115 -22.18 -35.13 -16.23
CA SER A 115 -23.51 -35.65 -15.84
C SER A 115 -24.59 -34.58 -15.76
N GLY A 116 -24.23 -33.28 -15.72
CA GLY A 116 -25.17 -32.19 -15.50
C GLY A 116 -25.69 -32.07 -14.06
N GLU A 117 -25.26 -32.96 -13.16
CA GLU A 117 -25.69 -32.96 -11.76
C GLU A 117 -24.91 -31.93 -10.93
N SER A 118 -25.60 -31.21 -10.06
CA SER A 118 -25.00 -30.28 -9.10
C SER A 118 -24.45 -31.06 -7.90
N SER A 119 -23.13 -31.07 -7.70
CA SER A 119 -22.49 -31.83 -6.61
C SER A 119 -22.35 -31.06 -5.31
N ALA A 120 -22.33 -29.71 -5.34
CA ALA A 120 -22.28 -28.87 -4.15
C ALA A 120 -22.55 -27.39 -4.48
N TRP A 121 -22.83 -26.58 -3.45
CA TRP A 121 -22.86 -25.12 -3.55
C TRP A 121 -21.57 -24.55 -2.98
N ARG A 122 -20.87 -23.69 -3.72
CA ARG A 122 -19.71 -22.97 -3.17
C ARG A 122 -20.23 -21.81 -2.30
N ARG A 123 -19.80 -21.77 -1.04
CA ARG A 123 -19.97 -20.61 -0.14
C ARG A 123 -19.02 -19.48 -0.53
#